data_AF-A0A409W7R0-F1
#
_entry.id   AF-A0A409W7R0-F1
#
_cell.length_a   1.000
_cell.length_b   1.000
_cell.length_c   1.000
_cell.angle_alpha   90.00
_cell.angle_beta   90.00
_cell.angle_gamma   90.00
#
_symmetry.space_group_name_H-M   'P 1'
#
loop_
_entity.id
_entity.type
_entity.pdbx_description
1 polymer ?
#
loop_
_entity_poly.entity_id
_entity_poly.type
_entity_poly.pdbx_seq_one_letter_code
_entity_poly.pdbx_strand_id
1 'polypeptide(L)'
;MPTRSSDAAPFLEEATFPVLRSLTFPGSVELTQVIVELFRRSRCSMQELTFTDCDDRQLGYILREVPSLQRLTCYSKLDTTDVNEVFSLLAHTTDDGDPLTFLPRLEHMELHISSADEVPWPLLVEIIQPPVSRIPLRRPLQSVKINISSVSPYSVRYQPPEAYIGDLDRLLDVRRSGFNIELKVLPDGERPAYDVLQAMLDPEGWQHVTEKWVVRNRMSTRMVYDSTESDD
;
A
#
# COMPACT_ATOMS: atom_id res chain seq x y z
N MET A 1 -22.33 25.83 7.99
CA MET A 1 -21.09 26.45 8.49
C MET A 1 -20.15 25.33 8.92
N PRO A 2 -19.01 25.11 8.26
CA PRO A 2 -18.07 24.10 8.69
C PRO A 2 -17.26 24.66 9.87
N THR A 3 -17.31 23.97 11.01
CA THR A 3 -16.47 24.23 12.18
C THR A 3 -15.02 23.99 11.81
N ARG A 4 -14.18 25.01 12.00
CA ARG A 4 -12.73 24.96 11.80
C ARG A 4 -12.12 23.86 12.66
N SER A 5 -11.33 22.98 12.04
CA SER A 5 -10.59 21.88 12.66
C SER A 5 -9.32 22.35 13.37
N SER A 6 -9.38 23.40 14.22
CA SER A 6 -8.21 23.87 14.97
C SER A 6 -8.16 23.43 16.44
N ASP A 7 -9.14 22.65 16.91
CA ASP A 7 -9.13 22.03 18.25
C ASP A 7 -8.60 20.59 18.19
N ALA A 8 -7.50 20.37 17.47
CA ALA A 8 -6.88 19.05 17.35
C ALA A 8 -6.19 18.65 18.66
N ALA A 9 -6.99 18.10 19.58
CA ALA A 9 -6.62 17.20 20.68
C ALA A 9 -5.56 17.68 21.71
N PRO A 10 -5.85 18.71 22.53
CA PRO A 10 -4.97 19.15 23.63
C PRO A 10 -4.60 18.02 24.61
N PHE A 11 -5.46 17.01 24.75
CA PHE A 11 -5.15 15.80 25.50
C PHE A 11 -3.93 15.05 24.96
N LEU A 12 -3.81 14.90 23.64
CA LEU A 12 -2.69 14.18 23.01
C LEU A 12 -1.39 14.95 23.11
N GLU A 13 -1.42 16.27 23.30
CA GLU A 13 -0.22 17.11 23.48
C GLU A 13 0.38 16.97 24.89
N GLU A 14 -0.44 16.68 25.90
CA GLU A 14 0.00 16.53 27.28
C GLU A 14 0.18 15.05 27.69
N ALA A 15 -0.47 14.13 26.98
CA ALA A 15 -0.43 12.72 27.31
C ALA A 15 0.95 12.08 27.08
N THR A 16 1.22 11.05 27.89
CA THR A 16 2.41 10.19 27.81
C THR A 16 1.96 8.73 27.95
N PHE A 17 2.28 7.90 26.97
CA PHE A 17 1.89 6.48 26.94
C PHE A 17 3.13 5.58 26.77
N PRO A 18 3.92 5.34 27.83
CA PRO A 18 5.20 4.62 27.72
C PRO A 18 5.06 3.16 27.27
N VAL A 19 3.87 2.59 27.44
CA VAL A 19 3.53 1.21 27.05
C VAL A 19 2.77 1.13 25.71
N LEU A 20 2.62 2.25 25.00
CA LEU A 20 1.93 2.27 23.70
C LEU A 20 2.69 1.42 22.68
N ARG A 21 1.99 0.46 22.09
CA ARG A 21 2.56 -0.47 21.10
C ARG A 21 1.83 -0.47 19.77
N SER A 22 0.56 -0.10 19.77
CA SER A 22 -0.30 -0.11 18.59
C SER A 22 -1.10 1.17 18.57
N LEU A 23 -1.11 1.85 17.43
CA LEU A 23 -1.90 3.07 17.22
C LEU A 23 -2.56 3.04 15.85
N THR A 24 -3.84 3.39 15.82
CA THR A 24 -4.59 3.69 14.61
C THR A 24 -5.00 5.16 14.63
N PHE A 25 -4.73 5.88 13.56
CA PHE A 25 -5.11 7.30 13.47
C PHE A 25 -5.25 7.75 12.01
N PRO A 26 -6.07 8.80 11.73
CA PRO A 26 -6.13 9.41 10.41
C PRO A 26 -4.85 10.24 10.15
N GLY A 27 -4.19 10.03 9.01
CA GLY A 27 -2.91 10.66 8.70
C GLY A 27 -3.02 12.09 8.16
N SER A 28 -3.71 12.99 8.87
CA SER A 28 -3.67 14.42 8.55
C SER A 28 -2.33 15.02 8.95
N VAL A 29 -1.94 16.14 8.31
CA VAL A 29 -0.67 16.81 8.61
C VAL A 29 -0.57 17.22 10.08
N GLU A 30 -1.61 17.84 10.62
CA GLU A 30 -1.65 18.32 12.00
C GLU A 30 -1.59 17.16 12.99
N LEU A 31 -2.40 16.12 12.78
CA LEU A 31 -2.44 14.99 13.70
C LEU A 31 -1.14 14.18 13.65
N THR A 32 -0.54 14.00 12.48
CA THR A 32 0.72 13.26 12.34
C THR A 32 1.83 13.89 13.16
N GLN A 33 1.94 15.23 13.17
CA GLN A 33 2.92 15.94 13.99
C GLN A 33 2.69 15.68 15.48
N VAL A 34 1.45 15.83 15.95
CA VAL A 34 1.08 15.57 17.36
C VAL A 34 1.39 14.13 17.76
N ILE A 35 1.14 13.15 16.88
CA ILE A 35 1.42 11.73 17.11
C ILE A 35 2.92 11.45 17.17
N VAL A 36 3.73 12.04 16.28
CA VAL A 36 5.19 11.90 16.32
C VAL A 36 5.75 12.49 17.62
N GLU A 37 5.26 13.65 18.03
CA GLU A 37 5.64 14.23 19.33
C GLU A 37 5.22 13.34 20.50
N LEU A 38 4.01 12.77 20.44
CA LEU A 38 3.54 11.81 21.43
C LEU A 38 4.50 10.61 21.54
N PHE A 39 5.00 10.07 20.42
CA PHE A 39 5.96 8.96 20.45
C PHE A 39 7.27 9.37 21.10
N ARG A 40 7.80 10.55 20.74
CA ARG A 40 9.05 11.09 21.31
C ARG A 40 8.92 11.33 22.83
N ARG A 41 7.81 11.94 23.27
CA ARG A 41 7.54 12.19 24.70
C ARG A 41 7.30 10.90 25.46
N SER A 42 6.53 9.98 24.89
CA SER A 42 6.20 8.70 25.50
C SER A 42 7.39 7.75 25.58
N ARG A 43 8.42 7.93 24.74
CA ARG A 43 9.56 7.02 24.60
C ARG A 43 9.11 5.56 24.42
N CYS A 44 7.98 5.38 23.74
CA CYS A 44 7.37 4.08 23.54
C CYS A 44 8.08 3.31 22.42
N SER A 45 8.10 1.98 22.53
CA SER A 45 8.52 1.10 21.42
C SER A 45 7.30 0.73 20.59
N MET A 46 6.88 1.63 19.70
CA MET A 46 5.74 1.41 18.83
C MET A 46 6.01 0.24 17.88
N GLN A 47 5.09 -0.72 17.84
CA GLN A 47 5.20 -1.96 17.07
C GLN A 47 4.23 -1.96 15.89
N GLU A 48 3.07 -1.33 16.01
CA GLU A 48 2.01 -1.39 15.00
C GLU A 48 1.47 0.02 14.72
N LEU A 49 1.38 0.37 13.44
CA LEU A 49 0.77 1.62 12.99
C LEU A 49 -0.25 1.35 11.89
N THR A 50 -1.43 1.91 12.06
CA THR A 50 -2.51 1.87 11.07
C THR A 50 -2.95 3.28 10.69
N PHE A 51 -2.88 3.59 9.39
CA PHE A 51 -3.31 4.86 8.80
C PHE A 51 -4.63 4.65 8.07
N THR A 52 -5.63 5.50 8.30
CA THR A 52 -6.91 5.44 7.58
C THR A 52 -7.01 6.49 6.47
N ASP A 53 -6.54 7.71 6.72
CA ASP A 53 -6.70 8.87 5.82
C ASP A 53 -5.40 9.71 5.78
N CYS A 54 -4.36 9.17 5.15
CA CYS A 54 -3.03 9.72 5.06
C CYS A 54 -2.92 10.72 3.91
N ASP A 55 -2.36 11.89 4.20
CA ASP A 55 -1.80 12.79 3.20
C ASP A 55 -0.43 12.27 2.74
N ASP A 56 -0.12 12.50 1.46
CA ASP A 56 1.00 11.95 0.68
C ASP A 56 2.36 12.00 1.42
N ARG A 57 2.65 13.13 2.08
CA ARG A 57 3.94 13.39 2.74
C ARG A 57 4.05 12.84 4.16
N GLN A 58 2.97 12.32 4.74
CA GLN A 58 2.94 11.95 6.16
C GLN A 58 3.48 10.54 6.41
N LEU A 59 3.24 9.59 5.49
CA LEU A 59 3.66 8.20 5.65
C LEU A 59 5.19 8.09 5.65
N GLY A 60 5.88 8.70 4.70
CA GLY A 60 7.35 8.72 4.69
C GLY A 60 7.93 9.40 5.94
N TYR A 61 7.29 10.46 6.45
CA TYR A 61 7.74 11.17 7.65
C TYR A 61 7.64 10.30 8.91
N ILE A 62 6.47 9.73 9.20
CA ILE A 62 6.26 8.93 10.41
C ILE A 62 7.08 7.64 10.41
N LEU A 63 7.28 7.00 9.26
CA LEU A 63 8.11 5.80 9.17
C LEU A 63 9.58 6.07 9.55
N ARG A 64 10.10 7.28 9.27
CA ARG A 64 11.43 7.71 9.71
C ARG A 64 11.52 7.89 11.24
N GLU A 65 10.41 8.20 11.89
CA GLU A 65 10.34 8.48 13.33
C GLU A 65 10.09 7.22 14.18
N VAL A 66 9.74 6.09 13.56
CA VAL A 66 9.33 4.87 14.27
C VAL A 66 10.18 3.65 13.85
N PRO A 67 11.48 3.60 14.19
CA PRO A 67 12.37 2.50 13.80
C PRO A 67 12.03 1.16 14.47
N SER A 68 11.18 1.16 15.52
CA SER A 68 10.74 -0.06 16.21
C SER A 68 9.58 -0.79 15.53
N LEU A 69 9.03 -0.23 14.44
CA LEU A 69 7.83 -0.72 13.79
C LEU A 69 8.00 -2.17 13.29
N GLN A 70 7.01 -3.00 13.58
CA GLN A 70 6.89 -4.39 13.14
C GLN A 70 5.74 -4.58 12.16
N ARG A 71 4.65 -3.83 12.30
CA ARG A 71 3.46 -3.92 11.45
C ARG A 71 3.05 -2.54 10.95
N LEU A 72 2.94 -2.40 9.64
CA LEU A 72 2.42 -1.22 8.97
C LEU A 72 1.14 -1.57 8.23
N THR A 73 0.09 -0.78 8.41
CA THR A 73 -1.14 -0.86 7.62
C THR A 73 -1.53 0.54 7.14
N CYS A 74 -1.62 0.75 5.83
CA CYS A 74 -2.09 1.99 5.25
C CYS A 74 -3.35 1.72 4.41
N TYR A 75 -4.50 2.15 4.91
CA TYR A 75 -5.80 2.04 4.22
C TYR A 75 -6.05 3.17 3.22
N SER A 76 -5.22 4.21 3.27
CA SER A 76 -5.29 5.34 2.35
C SER A 76 -4.81 4.90 0.98
N LYS A 77 -5.48 5.38 -0.07
CA LYS A 77 -5.12 5.07 -1.45
C LYS A 77 -3.87 5.87 -1.81
N LEU A 78 -2.73 5.19 -1.80
CA LEU A 78 -1.43 5.76 -2.15
C LEU A 78 -1.33 5.90 -3.68
N ASP A 79 -0.68 6.96 -4.13
CA ASP A 79 -0.35 7.16 -5.54
C ASP A 79 1.04 6.56 -5.89
N THR A 80 1.45 6.69 -7.15
CA THR A 80 2.77 6.22 -7.61
C THR A 80 3.94 6.86 -6.86
N THR A 81 3.85 8.15 -6.53
CA THR A 81 4.91 8.88 -5.84
C THR A 81 5.08 8.34 -4.42
N ASP A 82 3.97 8.13 -3.72
CA ASP A 82 3.93 7.65 -2.34
C ASP A 82 4.48 6.23 -2.22
N VAL A 83 4.00 5.33 -3.07
CA VAL A 83 4.42 3.92 -3.08
C VAL A 83 5.91 3.85 -3.40
N ASN A 84 6.39 4.65 -4.36
CA ASN A 84 7.81 4.72 -4.69
C ASN A 84 8.66 5.26 -3.53
N GLU A 85 8.21 6.27 -2.78
CA GLU A 85 8.98 6.75 -1.61
C GLU A 85 9.10 5.65 -0.55
N VAL A 86 7.99 5.02 -0.18
CA VAL A 86 7.98 3.93 0.81
C VAL A 86 8.85 2.77 0.34
N PHE A 87 8.70 2.35 -0.92
CA PHE A 87 9.45 1.21 -1.44
C PHE A 87 10.91 1.56 -1.61
N SER A 88 11.26 2.79 -2.00
CA SER A 88 12.65 3.24 -2.05
C SER A 88 13.26 3.22 -0.65
N LEU A 89 12.59 3.77 0.36
CA LEU A 89 13.08 3.71 1.75
C LEU A 89 13.31 2.26 2.21
N LEU A 90 12.45 1.32 1.79
CA LEU A 90 12.59 -0.09 2.10
C LEU A 90 13.62 -0.84 1.21
N ALA A 91 13.86 -0.40 -0.02
CA ALA A 91 14.79 -1.03 -0.95
C ALA A 91 16.25 -0.56 -0.73
N HIS A 92 16.44 0.68 -0.28
CA HIS A 92 17.76 1.22 0.05
C HIS A 92 18.27 0.60 1.36
N THR A 93 18.80 -0.62 1.27
CA THR A 93 19.86 -1.09 2.16
C THR A 93 21.17 -0.57 1.59
N THR A 94 21.54 0.63 2.04
CA THR A 94 22.81 1.34 1.84
C THR A 94 23.86 0.64 0.95
N ASP A 95 23.93 1.07 -0.31
CA ASP A 95 25.23 1.17 -0.98
C ASP A 95 26.06 2.20 -0.18
N ASP A 96 27.33 1.88 0.07
CA ASP A 96 28.33 2.67 0.81
C ASP A 96 28.10 2.90 2.32
N GLY A 97 28.43 1.88 3.12
CA GLY A 97 29.06 2.05 4.44
C GLY A 97 28.21 2.62 5.59
N ASP A 98 26.96 3.01 5.37
CA ASP A 98 26.08 3.51 6.42
C ASP A 98 25.21 2.35 6.98
N PRO A 99 25.33 1.96 8.27
CA PRO A 99 24.69 0.76 8.81
C PRO A 99 23.18 0.89 9.09
N LEU A 100 22.53 1.98 8.68
CA LEU A 100 21.14 2.25 9.01
C LEU A 100 20.16 1.56 8.05
N THR A 101 19.72 0.36 8.42
CA THR A 101 18.55 -0.27 7.78
C THR A 101 17.30 0.51 8.16
N PHE A 102 16.60 1.07 7.17
CA PHE A 102 15.30 1.71 7.40
C PHE A 102 14.26 0.66 7.84
N LEU A 103 13.61 0.89 8.98
CA LEU A 103 12.66 -0.04 9.62
C LEU A 103 13.21 -1.47 9.78
N PRO A 104 14.25 -1.67 10.61
CA PRO A 104 14.97 -2.94 10.71
C PRO A 104 14.12 -4.08 11.31
N ARG A 105 12.96 -3.76 11.89
CA ARG A 105 12.06 -4.70 12.57
C ARG A 105 10.77 -4.96 11.81
N LEU A 106 10.58 -4.40 10.62
CA LEU A 106 9.33 -4.52 9.89
C LEU A 106 9.11 -5.98 9.43
N GLU A 107 8.04 -6.59 9.94
CA GLU A 107 7.65 -7.97 9.69
C GLU A 107 6.43 -8.05 8.75
N HIS A 108 5.52 -7.09 8.85
CA HIS A 108 4.26 -7.10 8.10
C HIS A 108 3.97 -5.72 7.50
N MET A 109 3.65 -5.69 6.20
CA MET A 109 3.25 -4.49 5.49
C MET A 109 1.95 -4.72 4.73
N GLU A 110 0.97 -3.84 4.94
CA GLU A 110 -0.26 -3.77 4.17
C GLU A 110 -0.46 -2.36 3.60
N LEU A 111 -0.59 -2.24 2.29
CA LEU A 111 -0.78 -0.96 1.59
C LEU A 111 -1.99 -1.00 0.68
N HIS A 112 -2.71 0.12 0.61
CA HIS A 112 -3.76 0.37 -0.36
C HIS A 112 -3.23 1.29 -1.46
N ILE A 113 -3.31 0.86 -2.71
CA ILE A 113 -2.76 1.59 -3.87
C ILE A 113 -3.90 1.94 -4.82
N SER A 114 -3.83 3.07 -5.50
CA SER A 114 -4.93 3.56 -6.33
C SER A 114 -5.09 2.79 -7.63
N SER A 115 -3.99 2.29 -8.23
CA SER A 115 -4.02 1.36 -9.36
C SER A 115 -2.75 0.52 -9.53
N ALA A 116 -2.81 -0.51 -10.40
CA ALA A 116 -1.74 -1.50 -10.56
C ALA A 116 -0.49 -0.96 -11.25
N ASP A 117 -0.63 0.06 -12.09
CA ASP A 117 0.45 0.79 -12.76
C ASP A 117 1.27 1.67 -11.80
N GLU A 118 0.72 1.96 -10.62
CA GLU A 118 1.42 2.71 -9.57
C GLU A 118 2.34 1.81 -8.73
N VAL A 119 2.22 0.49 -8.86
CA VAL A 119 3.06 -0.45 -8.13
C VAL A 119 4.43 -0.53 -8.82
N PRO A 120 5.53 -0.17 -8.15
CA PRO A 120 6.86 -0.36 -8.69
C PRO A 120 7.27 -1.82 -8.49
N TRP A 121 6.81 -2.69 -9.39
CA TRP A 121 7.01 -4.14 -9.37
C TRP A 121 8.47 -4.57 -9.13
N PRO A 122 9.49 -3.97 -9.79
CA PRO A 122 10.88 -4.33 -9.54
C PRO A 122 11.32 -4.07 -8.09
N LEU A 123 10.93 -2.91 -7.53
CA LEU A 123 11.27 -2.55 -6.15
C LEU A 123 10.57 -3.46 -5.14
N LEU A 124 9.31 -3.85 -5.41
CA LEU A 124 8.59 -4.82 -4.58
C LEU A 124 9.35 -6.14 -4.47
N VAL A 125 9.85 -6.64 -5.62
CA VAL A 125 10.65 -7.87 -5.66
C VAL A 125 11.95 -7.68 -4.86
N GLU A 126 12.64 -6.55 -5.01
CA GLU A 126 13.88 -6.26 -4.27
C GLU A 126 13.67 -6.20 -2.75
N ILE A 127 12.57 -5.63 -2.29
CA ILE A 127 12.23 -5.55 -0.85
C ILE A 127 12.00 -6.96 -0.27
N ILE A 128 11.33 -7.83 -1.02
CA ILE A 128 10.97 -9.19 -0.57
C ILE A 128 12.15 -10.15 -0.72
N GLN A 129 12.89 -10.04 -1.82
CA GLN A 129 14.08 -10.83 -2.15
C GLN A 129 15.25 -9.91 -2.55
N PRO A 130 15.97 -9.37 -1.56
CA PRO A 130 17.18 -8.61 -1.84
C PRO A 130 18.20 -9.47 -2.61
N PRO A 131 18.91 -8.90 -3.61
CA PRO A 131 19.88 -9.65 -4.39
C PRO A 131 21.02 -10.17 -3.52
N VAL A 132 21.42 -11.44 -3.71
CA VAL A 132 22.41 -12.18 -2.91
C VAL A 132 23.80 -11.51 -2.89
N SER A 133 24.13 -10.73 -3.93
CA SER A 133 25.39 -9.97 -4.02
C SER A 133 25.47 -8.80 -3.03
N ARG A 134 24.32 -8.31 -2.55
CA ARG A 134 24.23 -7.39 -1.43
C ARG A 134 24.04 -8.26 -0.20
N ILE A 135 25.10 -8.45 0.60
CA ILE A 135 24.90 -8.93 1.97
C ILE A 135 24.24 -7.76 2.71
N PRO A 136 22.99 -7.90 3.15
CA PRO A 136 22.73 -7.54 4.53
C PRO A 136 21.82 -8.56 5.21
N LEU A 137 21.79 -8.54 6.54
CA LEU A 137 20.83 -9.28 7.35
C LEU A 137 19.44 -9.26 6.69
N ARG A 138 18.96 -10.42 6.22
CA ARG A 138 17.62 -10.57 5.65
C ARG A 138 16.65 -9.87 6.58
N ARG A 139 15.98 -8.82 6.08
CA ARG A 139 14.97 -8.08 6.86
C ARG A 139 13.95 -9.09 7.40
N PRO A 140 13.39 -8.89 8.60
CA PRO A 140 12.44 -9.82 9.18
C PRO A 140 11.08 -9.81 8.47
N LEU A 141 10.95 -9.14 7.32
CA LEU A 141 9.71 -9.07 6.55
C LEU A 141 9.22 -10.49 6.25
N GLN A 142 8.01 -10.81 6.72
CA GLN A 142 7.37 -12.12 6.60
C GLN A 142 6.13 -12.06 5.70
N SER A 143 5.46 -10.90 5.66
CA SER A 143 4.31 -10.72 4.80
C SER A 143 4.20 -9.35 4.16
N VAL A 144 3.77 -9.33 2.90
CA VAL A 144 3.37 -8.12 2.18
C VAL A 144 1.98 -8.32 1.59
N LYS A 145 1.07 -7.40 1.89
CA LYS A 145 -0.26 -7.34 1.31
C LYS A 145 -0.43 -6.02 0.57
N ILE A 146 -0.82 -6.09 -0.69
CA ILE A 146 -1.10 -4.92 -1.51
C ILE A 146 -2.54 -5.01 -1.99
N ASN A 147 -3.36 -4.07 -1.58
CA ASN A 147 -4.73 -3.92 -2.01
C ASN A 147 -4.80 -2.82 -3.08
N ILE A 148 -5.04 -3.21 -4.32
CA ILE A 148 -5.10 -2.31 -5.46
C ILE A 148 -6.56 -1.92 -5.66
N SER A 149 -6.87 -0.64 -5.46
CA SER A 149 -8.17 -0.06 -5.76
C SER A 149 -8.36 0.00 -7.28
N SER A 150 -9.59 -0.12 -7.75
CA SER A 150 -9.91 0.11 -9.17
C SER A 150 -10.52 1.50 -9.30
N VAL A 151 -9.73 2.51 -9.66
CA VAL A 151 -10.25 3.87 -9.92
C VAL A 151 -10.11 4.20 -11.41
N SER A 152 -10.95 3.57 -12.23
CA SER A 152 -11.56 4.15 -13.45
C SER A 152 -12.03 3.05 -14.41
N PRO A 153 -13.29 3.10 -14.89
CA PRO A 153 -13.78 2.21 -15.93
C PRO A 153 -13.22 2.52 -17.34
N TYR A 154 -12.37 3.54 -17.49
CA TYR A 154 -11.86 4.02 -18.80
C TYR A 154 -10.37 3.75 -19.05
N SER A 155 -9.61 3.31 -18.04
CA SER A 155 -8.18 2.96 -18.14
C SER A 155 -8.01 1.52 -18.64
N VAL A 156 -8.52 1.22 -19.84
CA VAL A 156 -8.58 -0.14 -20.43
C VAL A 156 -7.22 -0.63 -20.95
N ARG A 157 -6.16 -0.55 -20.13
CA ARG A 157 -4.86 -1.19 -20.40
C ARG A 157 -4.31 -1.85 -19.13
N TYR A 158 -5.12 -2.69 -18.50
CA TYR A 158 -4.71 -3.48 -17.34
C TYR A 158 -4.19 -4.87 -17.76
N GLN A 159 -3.14 -4.89 -18.59
CA GLN A 159 -2.12 -5.90 -18.41
C GLN A 159 -1.13 -5.30 -17.41
N PRO A 160 -0.56 -6.03 -16.43
CA PRO A 160 0.76 -5.60 -15.96
C PRO A 160 1.59 -5.45 -17.24
N PRO A 161 2.16 -4.27 -17.53
CA PRO A 161 2.90 -4.09 -18.77
C PRO A 161 3.78 -5.31 -19.01
N GLU A 162 3.80 -5.89 -20.21
CA GLU A 162 4.57 -7.13 -20.50
C GLU A 162 6.00 -7.08 -19.92
N ALA A 163 6.54 -5.86 -19.81
CA ALA A 163 7.75 -5.49 -19.08
C ALA A 163 7.90 -6.06 -17.66
N TYR A 164 6.82 -6.38 -16.92
CA TYR A 164 6.86 -6.81 -15.52
C TYR A 164 6.47 -8.28 -15.30
N ILE A 165 6.22 -9.05 -16.37
CA ILE A 165 5.90 -10.49 -16.25
C ILE A 165 7.02 -11.21 -15.50
N GLY A 166 8.28 -10.90 -15.80
CA GLY A 166 9.43 -11.48 -15.11
C GLY A 166 9.49 -11.14 -13.61
N ASP A 167 9.06 -9.94 -13.20
CA ASP A 167 9.00 -9.57 -11.79
C ASP A 167 7.88 -10.32 -11.06
N LEU A 168 6.72 -10.47 -11.71
CA LEU A 168 5.61 -11.20 -11.13
C LEU A 168 5.87 -12.71 -11.02
N ASP A 169 6.58 -13.32 -11.98
CA ASP A 169 7.04 -14.71 -11.88
C ASP A 169 7.96 -14.91 -10.67
N ARG A 170 8.85 -13.94 -10.41
CA ARG A 170 9.69 -13.96 -9.21
C ARG A 170 8.84 -13.86 -7.94
N LEU A 171 7.81 -13.02 -7.91
CA LEU A 171 6.86 -12.95 -6.78
C LEU A 171 6.12 -14.27 -6.54
N LEU A 172 5.73 -14.98 -7.60
CA LEU A 172 5.14 -16.32 -7.50
C LEU A 172 6.12 -17.33 -6.88
N ASP A 173 7.38 -17.30 -7.28
CA ASP A 173 8.40 -18.18 -6.71
C ASP A 173 8.67 -17.86 -5.25
N VAL A 174 8.65 -16.57 -4.85
CA VAL A 174 8.72 -16.20 -3.43
C VAL A 174 7.54 -16.78 -2.65
N ARG A 175 6.32 -16.65 -3.17
CA ARG A 175 5.11 -17.20 -2.54
C ARG A 175 5.23 -18.72 -2.34
N ARG A 176 5.69 -19.43 -3.38
CA ARG A 176 5.93 -20.89 -3.35
C ARG A 176 7.00 -21.29 -2.34
N SER A 177 7.98 -20.42 -2.08
CA SER A 177 9.01 -20.63 -1.06
C SER A 177 8.52 -20.42 0.39
N GLY A 178 7.26 -20.05 0.58
CA GLY A 178 6.61 -19.91 1.90
C GLY A 178 6.50 -18.48 2.42
N PHE A 179 6.88 -17.47 1.63
CA PHE A 179 6.65 -16.06 1.98
C PHE A 179 5.16 -15.70 1.81
N ASN A 180 4.58 -14.97 2.75
CA ASN A 180 3.19 -14.58 2.67
C ASN A 180 3.01 -13.30 1.85
N ILE A 181 2.83 -13.44 0.54
CA ILE A 181 2.50 -12.33 -0.36
C ILE A 181 1.05 -12.42 -0.82
N GLU A 182 0.31 -11.34 -0.64
CA GLU A 182 -1.06 -11.17 -1.12
C GLU A 182 -1.15 -9.92 -2.00
N LEU A 183 -1.47 -10.10 -3.28
CA LEU A 183 -1.72 -8.99 -4.20
C LEU A 183 -3.19 -9.05 -4.58
N LYS A 184 -4.02 -8.16 -4.04
CA LYS A 184 -5.48 -8.19 -4.20
C LYS A 184 -5.97 -6.98 -4.96
N VAL A 185 -6.73 -7.19 -6.03
CA VAL A 185 -7.52 -6.13 -6.66
C VAL A 185 -8.87 -6.06 -5.96
N LEU A 186 -9.15 -4.90 -5.37
CA LEU A 186 -10.43 -4.60 -4.72
C LEU A 186 -11.34 -3.93 -5.75
N PRO A 187 -12.40 -4.61 -6.24
CA PRO A 187 -13.41 -3.96 -7.07
C PRO A 187 -14.19 -2.93 -6.25
N ASP A 188 -14.66 -1.86 -6.88
CA ASP A 188 -15.63 -0.96 -6.26
C ASP A 188 -16.95 -1.74 -5.97
N GLY A 189 -17.36 -1.79 -4.70
CA GLY A 189 -18.63 -2.40 -4.26
C GLY A 189 -18.59 -3.89 -3.86
N GLU A 190 -19.78 -4.52 -3.75
CA GLU A 190 -20.07 -5.87 -3.22
C GLU A 190 -19.49 -7.06 -4.04
N ARG A 191 -18.30 -6.94 -4.60
CA ARG A 191 -17.66 -8.01 -5.38
C ARG A 191 -16.47 -8.60 -4.61
N PRO A 192 -16.20 -9.91 -4.77
CA PRO A 192 -15.06 -10.53 -4.13
C PRO A 192 -13.76 -9.94 -4.69
N ALA A 193 -12.79 -9.71 -3.81
CA ALA A 193 -11.43 -9.32 -4.16
C ALA A 193 -10.75 -10.44 -4.99
N TYR A 194 -9.91 -10.05 -5.95
CA TYR A 194 -9.19 -10.98 -6.83
C TYR A 194 -7.70 -11.03 -6.49
N ASP A 195 -7.10 -12.22 -6.38
CA ASP A 195 -5.66 -12.40 -6.17
C ASP A 195 -4.93 -12.33 -7.54
N VAL A 196 -4.08 -11.31 -7.73
CA VAL A 196 -3.30 -11.05 -8.96
C VAL A 196 -2.36 -12.21 -9.27
N LEU A 197 -1.71 -12.78 -8.25
CA LEU A 197 -0.79 -13.89 -8.41
C LEU A 197 -1.54 -15.18 -8.79
N GLN A 198 -2.73 -15.38 -8.23
CA GLN A 198 -3.58 -16.51 -8.62
C GLN A 198 -4.06 -16.36 -10.08
N ALA A 199 -4.41 -15.14 -10.50
CA ALA A 199 -4.87 -14.88 -11.86
C ALA A 199 -3.77 -15.09 -12.92
N MET A 200 -2.49 -14.92 -12.57
CA MET A 200 -1.38 -15.25 -13.48
C MET A 200 -1.22 -16.75 -13.78
N LEU A 201 -1.63 -17.60 -12.84
CA LEU A 201 -1.55 -19.05 -12.99
C LEU A 201 -2.70 -19.60 -13.86
N ASP A 202 -3.67 -18.75 -14.21
CA ASP A 202 -4.84 -19.10 -15.00
C ASP A 202 -5.04 -18.05 -16.11
N PRO A 203 -4.43 -18.24 -17.30
CA PRO A 203 -4.58 -17.34 -18.44
C PRO A 203 -6.05 -17.13 -18.86
N GLU A 204 -6.91 -18.15 -18.71
CA GLU A 204 -8.35 -18.03 -18.94
C GLU A 204 -9.03 -17.24 -17.81
N GLY A 205 -8.58 -17.41 -16.57
CA GLY A 205 -9.00 -16.61 -15.41
C GLY A 205 -8.60 -15.14 -15.53
N TRP A 206 -7.39 -14.85 -16.00
CA TRP A 206 -6.94 -13.51 -16.36
C TRP A 206 -7.79 -12.95 -17.49
N GLN A 207 -7.97 -13.72 -18.57
CA GLN A 207 -8.76 -13.30 -19.72
C GLN A 207 -10.24 -13.09 -19.36
N HIS A 208 -10.83 -13.92 -18.49
CA HIS A 208 -12.22 -13.80 -18.00
C HIS A 208 -12.39 -12.66 -17.00
N VAL A 209 -11.39 -12.40 -16.15
CA VAL A 209 -11.32 -11.18 -15.34
C VAL A 209 -11.28 -9.97 -16.28
N THR A 210 -10.49 -9.98 -17.34
CA THR A 210 -10.49 -8.87 -18.30
C THR A 210 -11.78 -8.80 -19.16
N GLU A 211 -12.36 -9.92 -19.59
CA GLU A 211 -13.52 -9.99 -20.50
C GLU A 211 -14.86 -9.71 -19.81
N LYS A 212 -15.11 -10.26 -18.60
CA LYS A 212 -16.32 -9.92 -17.81
C LYS A 212 -16.35 -8.45 -17.41
N TRP A 213 -15.20 -7.79 -17.41
CA TRP A 213 -15.06 -6.37 -17.12
C TRP A 213 -15.27 -5.51 -18.38
N VAL A 214 -14.80 -5.97 -19.55
CA VAL A 214 -15.00 -5.31 -20.87
C VAL A 214 -16.44 -5.41 -21.37
N VAL A 215 -17.09 -6.56 -21.25
CA VAL A 215 -18.38 -6.82 -21.93
C VAL A 215 -19.57 -6.16 -21.22
N ARG A 216 -19.52 -5.98 -19.88
CA ARG A 216 -20.69 -5.52 -19.12
C ARG A 216 -20.83 -4.01 -18.98
N ASN A 217 -19.76 -3.25 -19.12
CA ASN A 217 -19.85 -1.78 -19.13
C ASN A 217 -20.28 -1.23 -20.50
N ARG A 218 -20.10 -1.97 -21.60
CA ARG A 218 -20.77 -1.64 -22.87
C ARG A 218 -22.30 -1.67 -22.75
N MET A 219 -22.86 -2.44 -21.82
CA MET A 219 -24.31 -2.44 -21.56
C MET A 219 -24.74 -1.31 -20.62
N SER A 220 -23.92 -0.97 -19.61
CA SER A 220 -24.25 0.13 -18.68
C SER A 220 -24.14 1.51 -19.33
N THR A 221 -23.18 1.73 -20.24
CA THR A 221 -23.07 3.01 -20.98
C THR A 221 -24.11 3.13 -22.09
N ARG A 222 -24.63 2.02 -22.64
CA ARG A 222 -25.74 2.06 -23.61
C ARG A 222 -27.05 2.51 -22.97
N MET A 223 -27.32 2.12 -21.72
CA MET A 223 -28.54 2.53 -21.02
C MET A 223 -28.53 3.99 -20.56
N VAL A 224 -27.35 4.64 -20.43
CA VAL A 224 -27.27 6.06 -20.06
C VAL A 224 -27.47 6.99 -21.28
N TYR A 225 -27.12 6.54 -22.49
CA TYR A 225 -27.33 7.32 -23.72
C TYR A 225 -28.72 7.15 -24.35
N ASP A 226 -29.45 6.07 -24.05
CA ASP A 226 -30.85 5.89 -24.52
C ASP A 226 -31.90 6.64 -23.65
N SER A 227 -31.47 7.36 -22.61
CA SER A 227 -32.39 8.07 -21.70
C SER A 227 -32.45 9.59 -21.90
N THR A 228 -31.87 10.13 -22.98
CA THR A 228 -31.90 11.58 -23.30
C THR A 228 -32.45 11.91 -24.70
N GLU A 229 -33.31 11.07 -25.26
CA GLU A 229 -34.12 11.42 -26.42
C GLU A 229 -35.56 10.94 -26.23
N SER A 230 -36.34 11.68 -25.44
CA SER A 230 -37.75 11.99 -25.69
C SER A 230 -38.29 12.74 -24.47
N ASP A 231 -38.45 14.04 -24.60
CA ASP A 231 -39.70 14.71 -24.24
C ASP A 231 -39.71 16.08 -24.94
N ASP A 232 -40.78 16.27 -25.71
CA ASP A 232 -41.16 17.47 -26.47
C ASP A 232 -41.25 18.75 -25.63
#